data_AF-Q3SMC9-F1
#
_entry.id   AF-Q3SMC9-F1
#
_cell.length_a   1.000
_cell.length_b   1.000
_cell.length_c   1.000
_cell.angle_alpha   90.00
_cell.angle_beta   90.00
_cell.angle_gamma   90.00
#
_symmetry.space_group_name_H-M   'P 1'
#
loop_
_entity.id
_entity.type
_entity.pdbx_description
1 polymer ?
#
loop_
_entity_poly.entity_id
_entity_poly.type
_entity_poly.pdbx_seq_one_letter_code
_entity_poly.pdbx_strand_id
1 'polypeptide(L)'
;MPAVTLAACTGHLPRLQSFRPDTGSVTTRSRGRIMSRTLVTRVCALGLMLGVVPAVTVIVLLGIAYWKNTAVAPYPTAEEIRSTRDKAITWFRTNEAAVLEDENPALWWMVRDSATLSNNAYLKGLYSKYYERYLASRPSNVWHHMFDQRSNVWITIDALRFQNLPDYNIFFLYALSCQTDLQDEPEVSKFLSSDACGTITRLGFLRNPACETHQLIGLRFMQQRGCQDEARTITLVKTMQDQIATASEWDFRGVVDFNIQRALVLAESGSSNRIKPRWVRSIIDAQKANGGWADFDPILSLGQGDALGWSGWSGWRKTFLQIGKPKPNFHTTAQGLYLMSLLAAHVSGPTPDDSRNPKRISLE
;
A
#
# COMPACT_ATOMS: atom_id res chain seq x y z
N MET A 1 3.48 20.26 -25.75
CA MET A 1 2.17 20.47 -25.08
C MET A 1 1.11 20.51 -26.16
N PRO A 2 0.19 19.54 -26.27
CA PRO A 2 -0.89 19.65 -27.24
C PRO A 2 -2.01 20.53 -26.66
N ALA A 3 -2.53 21.44 -27.48
CA ALA A 3 -3.64 22.31 -27.14
C ALA A 3 -4.91 21.48 -26.98
N VAL A 4 -5.51 21.51 -25.78
CA VAL A 4 -6.85 20.97 -25.52
C VAL A 4 -7.84 21.89 -26.22
N THR A 5 -8.32 21.47 -27.38
CA THR A 5 -9.41 22.13 -28.10
C THR A 5 -10.72 21.73 -27.44
N LEU A 6 -11.39 22.70 -26.79
CA LEU A 6 -12.77 22.56 -26.33
C LEU A 6 -13.67 22.37 -27.55
N ALA A 7 -14.05 21.12 -27.83
CA ALA A 7 -15.00 20.79 -28.89
C ALA A 7 -16.36 21.42 -28.56
N ALA A 8 -16.77 22.39 -29.38
CA ALA A 8 -18.14 22.89 -29.38
C ALA A 8 -19.09 21.71 -29.67
N CYS A 9 -20.12 21.56 -28.85
CA CYS A 9 -21.23 20.64 -29.10
C CYS A 9 -22.04 21.11 -30.33
N THR A 10 -21.49 20.90 -31.53
CA THR A 10 -22.23 20.96 -32.78
C THR A 10 -22.44 19.52 -33.24
N GLY A 11 -23.57 18.92 -32.84
CA GLY A 11 -23.91 17.56 -33.25
C GLY A 11 -24.11 17.47 -34.75
N HIS A 12 -23.22 16.76 -35.44
CA HIS A 12 -23.52 16.19 -36.76
C HIS A 12 -24.32 14.90 -36.55
N LEU A 13 -25.58 14.94 -36.96
CA LEU A 13 -26.45 13.77 -37.03
C LEU A 13 -25.90 12.78 -38.07
N PRO A 14 -25.95 11.45 -37.81
CA PRO A 14 -25.58 10.46 -38.80
C PRO A 14 -26.56 10.47 -39.98
N ARG A 15 -25.99 10.41 -41.18
CA ARG A 15 -26.69 10.27 -42.46
C ARG A 15 -27.33 8.88 -42.51
N LEU A 16 -28.63 8.80 -42.27
CA LEU A 16 -29.41 7.58 -42.43
C LEU A 16 -29.41 7.16 -43.91
N GLN A 17 -29.06 5.89 -44.15
CA GLN A 17 -29.18 5.23 -45.44
C GLN A 17 -30.66 5.10 -45.82
N SER A 18 -30.89 5.23 -47.13
CA SER A 18 -32.18 5.29 -47.82
C SER A 18 -33.06 4.06 -47.56
N PHE A 19 -34.20 4.28 -46.89
CA PHE A 19 -35.31 3.34 -46.82
C PHE A 19 -36.31 3.63 -47.96
N ARG A 20 -36.75 2.59 -48.67
CA ARG A 20 -37.72 2.65 -49.77
C ARG A 20 -39.12 3.03 -49.25
N PRO A 21 -39.93 3.78 -50.02
CA PRO A 21 -41.26 4.22 -49.62
C PRO A 21 -42.31 3.14 -49.90
N ASP A 22 -43.02 2.70 -48.86
CA ASP A 22 -44.36 2.13 -49.03
C ASP A 22 -45.40 3.24 -48.89
N THR A 23 -46.21 3.37 -49.92
CA THR A 23 -47.29 4.35 -50.06
C THR A 23 -48.46 3.97 -49.16
N GLY A 24 -48.43 4.46 -47.92
CA GLY A 24 -49.56 4.43 -46.99
C GLY A 24 -49.69 5.79 -46.32
N SER A 25 -50.74 6.54 -46.67
CA SER A 25 -51.02 7.87 -46.16
C SER A 25 -51.38 7.84 -44.67
N VAL A 26 -50.38 7.91 -43.81
CA VAL A 26 -50.56 8.25 -42.39
C VAL A 26 -50.11 9.69 -42.22
N THR A 27 -51.07 10.59 -42.03
CA THR A 27 -50.85 11.97 -41.61
C THR A 27 -50.24 11.99 -40.21
N THR A 28 -48.93 11.74 -40.11
CA THR A 28 -48.17 11.96 -38.88
C THR A 28 -47.99 13.46 -38.72
N ARG A 29 -48.86 14.04 -37.91
CA ARG A 29 -48.80 15.43 -37.44
C ARG A 29 -47.48 15.59 -36.68
N SER A 30 -46.41 15.99 -37.37
CA SER A 30 -45.12 16.27 -36.75
C SER A 30 -45.28 17.53 -35.88
N ARG A 31 -45.69 17.33 -34.62
CA ARG A 31 -45.56 18.33 -33.58
C ARG A 31 -44.07 18.47 -33.30
N GLY A 32 -43.37 19.24 -34.13
CA GLY A 32 -42.06 19.75 -33.84
C GLY A 32 -42.16 20.52 -32.53
N ARG A 33 -41.85 19.86 -31.41
CA ARG A 33 -41.65 20.55 -30.14
C ARG A 33 -40.42 21.41 -30.34
N ILE A 34 -40.65 22.67 -30.69
CA ILE A 34 -39.66 23.73 -30.54
C ILE A 34 -39.32 23.71 -29.04
N MET A 35 -38.23 23.04 -28.68
CA MET A 35 -37.69 23.18 -27.34
C MET A 35 -37.40 24.66 -27.17
N SER A 36 -38.11 25.29 -26.24
CA SER A 36 -37.89 26.68 -25.88
C SER A 36 -36.39 26.90 -25.66
N ARG A 37 -35.85 28.02 -26.17
CA ARG A 37 -34.46 28.43 -25.92
C ARG A 37 -34.12 28.39 -24.43
N THR A 38 -35.10 28.64 -23.54
CA THR A 38 -34.93 28.54 -22.09
C THR A 38 -34.68 27.11 -21.58
N LEU A 39 -35.24 26.09 -22.23
CA LEU A 39 -35.03 24.69 -21.86
C LEU A 39 -33.64 24.22 -22.25
N VAL A 40 -33.14 24.62 -23.43
CA VAL A 40 -31.78 24.30 -23.89
C VAL A 40 -30.73 24.93 -22.96
N THR A 41 -30.89 26.22 -22.61
CA THR A 41 -29.95 26.89 -21.67
C THR A 41 -29.94 26.23 -20.30
N ARG A 42 -31.10 25.81 -19.77
CA ARG A 42 -31.17 25.12 -18.46
C ARG A 42 -30.51 23.75 -18.48
N VAL A 43 -30.70 22.97 -19.55
CA VAL A 43 -30.05 21.66 -19.70
C VAL A 43 -28.53 21.81 -19.84
N CYS A 44 -28.05 22.79 -20.61
CA CYS A 44 -26.62 23.07 -20.72
C CYS A 44 -26.00 23.55 -19.41
N ALA A 45 -26.67 24.45 -18.68
CA ALA A 45 -26.20 24.93 -17.38
C ALA A 45 -26.18 23.81 -16.34
N LEU A 46 -27.17 22.93 -16.34
CA LEU A 46 -27.21 21.77 -15.46
C LEU A 46 -26.10 20.76 -15.80
N GLY A 47 -25.88 20.47 -17.09
CA GLY A 47 -24.79 19.61 -17.54
C GLY A 47 -23.41 20.18 -17.18
N LEU A 48 -23.24 21.50 -17.31
CA LEU A 48 -22.01 22.19 -16.90
C LEU A 48 -21.81 22.10 -15.38
N MET A 49 -22.85 22.33 -14.57
CA MET A 49 -22.74 22.22 -13.11
C MET A 49 -22.46 20.78 -12.66
N LEU A 50 -23.11 19.78 -13.28
CA LEU A 50 -22.90 18.37 -12.98
C LEU A 50 -21.51 17.87 -13.41
N GLY A 51 -20.86 18.49 -14.39
CA GLY A 51 -19.49 18.14 -14.80
C GLY A 51 -18.42 18.94 -14.05
N VAL A 52 -18.58 20.26 -13.97
CA VAL A 52 -17.56 21.17 -13.45
C VAL A 52 -17.45 21.11 -11.93
N VAL A 53 -18.57 21.08 -11.20
CA VAL A 53 -18.51 21.07 -9.72
C VAL A 53 -17.78 19.83 -9.21
N PRO A 54 -18.14 18.59 -9.63
CA PRO A 54 -17.39 17.40 -9.18
C PRO A 54 -15.93 17.41 -9.61
N ALA A 55 -15.62 17.88 -10.82
CA ALA A 55 -14.24 17.97 -11.29
C ALA A 55 -13.41 18.94 -10.44
N VAL A 56 -13.95 20.13 -10.14
CA VAL A 56 -13.31 21.12 -9.26
C VAL A 56 -13.17 20.55 -7.85
N THR A 57 -14.20 19.88 -7.31
CA THR A 57 -14.12 19.22 -6.00
C THR A 57 -13.00 18.19 -5.95
N VAL A 58 -12.87 17.32 -6.97
CA VAL A 58 -11.80 16.33 -7.04
C VAL A 58 -10.43 17.01 -7.11
N ILE A 59 -10.25 18.05 -7.92
CA ILE A 59 -9.00 18.80 -8.02
C ILE A 59 -8.62 19.43 -6.67
N VAL A 60 -9.58 20.04 -5.98
CA VAL A 60 -9.35 20.65 -4.66
C VAL A 60 -8.96 19.58 -3.63
N LEU A 61 -9.66 18.44 -3.60
CA LEU A 61 -9.33 17.34 -2.70
C LEU A 61 -7.93 16.77 -2.96
N LEU A 62 -7.55 16.59 -4.23
CA LEU A 62 -6.20 16.15 -4.61
C LEU A 62 -5.14 17.21 -4.24
N GLY A 63 -5.45 18.50 -4.41
CA GLY A 63 -4.56 19.59 -4.00
C GLY A 63 -4.34 19.64 -2.49
N ILE A 64 -5.40 19.45 -1.69
CA ILE A 64 -5.32 19.35 -0.23
C ILE A 64 -4.51 18.13 0.19
N ALA A 65 -4.75 16.98 -0.44
CA ALA A 65 -4.01 15.74 -0.18
C ALA A 65 -2.52 15.92 -0.44
N TYR A 66 -2.18 16.43 -1.63
CA TYR A 66 -0.81 16.74 -2.01
C TYR A 66 -0.16 17.68 -0.99
N TRP A 67 -0.80 18.83 -0.70
CA TRP A 67 -0.29 19.78 0.28
C TRP A 67 -0.09 19.16 1.67
N LYS A 68 -1.06 18.38 2.18
CA LYS A 68 -0.96 17.72 3.49
C LYS A 68 0.23 16.75 3.56
N ASN A 69 0.54 16.08 2.45
CA ASN A 69 1.62 15.10 2.37
C ASN A 69 2.98 15.70 2.00
N THR A 70 3.02 16.90 1.38
CA THR A 70 4.28 17.55 0.98
C THR A 70 4.62 18.79 1.79
N ALA A 71 3.76 19.22 2.70
CA ALA A 71 4.03 20.34 3.60
C ALA A 71 5.33 20.11 4.37
N VAL A 72 6.12 21.19 4.48
CA VAL A 72 7.35 21.19 5.26
C VAL A 72 7.01 20.92 6.73
N ALA A 73 7.71 19.96 7.32
CA ALA A 73 7.59 19.62 8.73
C ALA A 73 8.98 19.29 9.29
N PRO A 74 9.26 19.59 10.57
CA PRO A 74 10.48 19.14 11.20
C PRO A 74 10.50 17.61 11.27
N TYR A 75 11.65 17.02 10.96
CA TYR A 75 11.85 15.59 11.16
C TYR A 75 11.68 15.25 12.66
N PRO A 76 11.04 14.12 13.01
CA PRO A 76 10.97 13.68 14.40
C PRO A 76 12.35 13.52 15.02
N THR A 77 12.49 13.93 16.27
CA THR A 77 13.73 13.71 17.02
C THR A 77 13.97 12.21 17.23
N ALA A 78 15.22 11.83 17.47
CA ALA A 78 15.59 10.46 17.80
C ALA A 78 14.76 9.92 19.00
N GLU A 79 14.49 10.79 19.97
CA GLU A 79 13.73 10.44 21.16
C GLU A 79 12.24 10.20 20.87
N GLU A 80 11.62 11.03 20.02
CA GLU A 80 10.24 10.81 19.60
C GLU A 80 10.07 9.47 18.86
N ILE A 81 11.02 9.11 18.00
CA ILE A 81 11.02 7.83 17.28
C ILE A 81 11.17 6.66 18.26
N ARG A 82 12.14 6.71 19.19
CA ARG A 82 12.33 5.67 20.21
C ARG A 82 11.13 5.54 21.14
N SER A 83 10.60 6.65 21.63
CA SER A 83 9.40 6.67 22.49
C SER A 83 8.20 6.04 21.78
N THR A 84 8.00 6.35 20.49
CA THR A 84 6.94 5.75 19.66
C THR A 84 7.13 4.24 19.52
N ARG A 85 8.37 3.78 19.24
CA ARG A 85 8.69 2.34 19.19
C ARG A 85 8.39 1.65 20.52
N ASP A 86 8.79 2.24 21.64
CA ASP A 86 8.68 1.61 22.96
C ASP A 86 7.21 1.53 23.43
N LYS A 87 6.38 2.51 23.05
CA LYS A 87 4.91 2.41 23.17
C LYS A 87 4.34 1.24 22.37
N ALA A 88 4.82 1.01 21.14
CA ALA A 88 4.40 -0.15 20.35
C ALA A 88 4.79 -1.47 21.03
N ILE A 89 5.99 -1.55 21.60
CA ILE A 89 6.42 -2.73 22.39
C ILE A 89 5.48 -2.95 23.60
N THR A 90 5.05 -1.88 24.26
CA THR A 90 4.07 -1.94 25.35
C THR A 90 2.70 -2.44 24.87
N TRP A 91 2.26 -2.03 23.68
CA TRP A 91 1.07 -2.57 23.04
C TRP A 91 1.18 -4.08 22.82
N PHE A 92 2.31 -4.54 22.29
CA PHE A 92 2.59 -5.97 22.09
C PHE A 92 2.52 -6.77 23.40
N ARG A 93 3.04 -6.23 24.51
CA ARG A 93 2.94 -6.89 25.84
C ARG A 93 1.50 -7.04 26.29
N THR A 94 0.72 -5.97 26.16
CA THR A 94 -0.68 -5.94 26.58
C THR A 94 -1.57 -6.85 25.72
N ASN A 95 -1.18 -7.10 24.46
CA ASN A 95 -1.96 -7.87 23.49
C ASN A 95 -1.28 -9.19 23.09
N GLU A 96 -0.31 -9.67 23.87
CA GLU A 96 0.55 -10.82 23.51
C GLU A 96 -0.25 -12.05 23.09
N ALA A 97 -1.27 -12.41 23.87
CA ALA A 97 -2.10 -13.59 23.58
C ALA A 97 -2.78 -13.49 22.21
N ALA A 98 -3.41 -12.36 21.90
CA ALA A 98 -4.08 -12.16 20.61
C ALA A 98 -3.08 -12.08 19.44
N VAL A 99 -1.90 -11.50 19.67
CA VAL A 99 -0.82 -11.46 18.67
C VAL A 99 -0.32 -12.87 18.34
N LEU A 100 -0.13 -13.72 19.35
CA LEU A 100 0.36 -15.10 19.17
C LEU A 100 -0.62 -16.04 18.45
N GLU A 101 -1.88 -15.65 18.26
CA GLU A 101 -2.85 -16.43 17.49
C GLU A 101 -2.78 -16.12 15.98
N ASP A 102 -2.16 -15.02 15.57
CA ASP A 102 -2.02 -14.67 14.16
C ASP A 102 -0.81 -15.40 13.56
N GLU A 103 -1.05 -16.21 12.53
CA GLU A 103 -0.01 -17.02 11.88
C GLU A 103 0.67 -16.32 10.70
N ASN A 104 0.40 -15.03 10.45
CA ASN A 104 0.94 -14.33 9.29
C ASN A 104 2.48 -14.15 9.37
N PRO A 105 3.26 -14.87 8.53
CA PRO A 105 4.71 -14.91 8.65
C PRO A 105 5.36 -13.55 8.33
N ALA A 106 4.77 -12.76 7.44
CA ALA A 106 5.32 -11.44 7.09
C ALA A 106 5.27 -10.48 8.29
N LEU A 107 4.22 -10.54 9.12
CA LEU A 107 4.14 -9.72 10.34
C LEU A 107 5.18 -10.18 11.38
N TRP A 108 5.37 -11.49 11.53
CA TRP A 108 6.37 -12.04 12.44
C TRP A 108 7.80 -11.79 12.00
N TRP A 109 8.06 -11.71 10.69
CA TRP A 109 9.33 -11.22 10.15
C TRP A 109 9.63 -9.79 10.63
N MET A 110 8.63 -8.90 10.58
CA MET A 110 8.77 -7.53 11.08
C MET A 110 9.05 -7.47 12.59
N VAL A 111 8.38 -8.33 13.38
CA VAL A 111 8.63 -8.44 14.84
C VAL A 111 10.05 -8.94 15.12
N ARG A 112 10.50 -9.99 14.43
CA ARG A 112 11.87 -10.53 14.56
C ARG A 112 12.91 -9.47 14.24
N ASP A 113 12.79 -8.79 13.10
CA ASP A 113 13.78 -7.80 12.67
C ASP A 113 13.79 -6.57 13.59
N SER A 114 12.61 -6.18 14.11
CA SER A 114 12.52 -5.17 15.16
C SER A 114 13.24 -5.59 16.44
N ALA A 115 13.12 -6.86 16.84
CA ALA A 115 13.81 -7.42 18.00
C ALA A 115 15.34 -7.36 17.85
N THR A 116 15.84 -7.65 16.65
CA THR A 116 17.26 -7.57 16.31
C THR A 116 17.74 -6.12 16.32
N LEU A 117 17.06 -5.22 15.60
CA LEU A 117 17.46 -3.81 15.50
C LEU A 117 17.45 -3.06 16.83
N SER A 118 16.50 -3.39 17.71
CA SER A 118 16.37 -2.75 19.02
C SER A 118 17.10 -3.47 20.15
N ASN A 119 17.64 -4.67 19.88
CA ASN A 119 18.13 -5.60 20.89
C ASN A 119 17.14 -5.82 22.06
N ASN A 120 15.83 -5.80 21.80
CA ASN A 120 14.81 -5.89 22.84
C ASN A 120 14.53 -7.34 23.25
N ALA A 121 14.85 -7.71 24.50
CA ALA A 121 14.69 -9.07 25.01
C ALA A 121 13.25 -9.59 24.96
N TYR A 122 12.25 -8.72 25.19
CA TYR A 122 10.85 -9.12 25.13
C TYR A 122 10.44 -9.49 23.71
N LEU A 123 10.77 -8.68 22.70
CA LEU A 123 10.44 -9.01 21.31
C LEU A 123 11.14 -10.30 20.84
N LYS A 124 12.38 -10.54 21.28
CA LYS A 124 13.09 -11.80 21.01
C LYS A 124 12.34 -13.01 21.59
N GLY A 125 11.91 -12.90 22.85
CA GLY A 125 11.10 -13.95 23.50
C GLY A 125 9.73 -14.14 22.84
N LEU A 126 9.06 -13.05 22.44
CA LEU A 126 7.78 -13.11 21.74
C LEU A 126 7.90 -13.82 20.39
N TYR A 127 8.91 -13.49 19.59
CA TYR A 127 9.18 -14.18 18.34
C TYR A 127 9.52 -15.67 18.54
N SER A 128 10.30 -16.01 19.57
CA SER A 128 10.61 -17.41 19.89
C SER A 128 9.34 -18.22 20.16
N LYS A 129 8.36 -17.67 20.90
CA LYS A 129 7.06 -18.32 21.12
C LYS A 129 6.31 -18.60 19.81
N TYR A 130 6.30 -17.63 18.88
CA TYR A 130 5.72 -17.83 17.54
C TYR A 130 6.46 -18.94 16.77
N TYR A 131 7.79 -18.89 16.76
CA TYR A 131 8.61 -19.86 16.04
C TYR A 131 8.34 -21.29 16.53
N GLU A 132 8.33 -21.51 17.85
CA GLU A 132 8.01 -22.82 18.43
C GLU A 132 6.60 -23.28 18.06
N ARG A 133 5.62 -22.38 18.10
CA ARG A 133 4.22 -22.69 17.83
C ARG A 133 3.95 -23.08 16.37
N TYR A 134 4.51 -22.36 15.39
CA TYR A 134 4.11 -22.47 13.99
C TYR A 134 5.17 -23.04 13.04
N LEU A 135 6.45 -22.98 13.42
CA LEU A 135 7.56 -23.32 12.53
C LEU A 135 8.35 -24.54 13.02
N ALA A 136 8.75 -24.59 14.29
CA ALA A 136 9.59 -25.67 14.83
C ALA A 136 8.93 -27.05 14.69
N SER A 137 7.62 -27.14 14.95
CA SER A 137 6.85 -28.40 14.85
C SER A 137 6.45 -28.76 13.41
N ARG A 138 6.72 -27.89 12.43
CA ARG A 138 6.31 -28.05 11.02
C ARG A 138 7.50 -27.78 10.10
N PRO A 139 8.48 -28.71 10.01
CA PRO A 139 9.68 -28.50 9.20
C PRO A 139 9.39 -28.31 7.70
N SER A 140 8.24 -28.79 7.21
CA SER A 140 7.78 -28.58 5.83
C SER A 140 7.06 -27.25 5.60
N ASN A 141 7.00 -26.36 6.60
CA ASN A 141 6.36 -25.06 6.44
C ASN A 141 7.17 -24.20 5.46
N VAL A 142 6.56 -23.85 4.31
CA VAL A 142 7.20 -23.09 3.23
C VAL A 142 7.74 -21.72 3.69
N TRP A 143 7.19 -21.18 4.78
CA TRP A 143 7.61 -19.90 5.35
C TRP A 143 8.91 -19.97 6.16
N HIS A 144 9.50 -21.15 6.37
CA HIS A 144 10.85 -21.27 6.94
C HIS A 144 11.88 -20.42 6.19
N HIS A 145 11.73 -20.28 4.87
CA HIS A 145 12.57 -19.39 4.06
C HIS A 145 12.48 -17.92 4.46
N MET A 146 11.44 -17.45 5.14
CA MET A 146 11.41 -16.07 5.64
C MET A 146 12.31 -15.89 6.88
N PHE A 147 12.53 -16.98 7.62
CA PHE A 147 13.16 -16.96 8.93
C PHE A 147 14.59 -17.51 8.95
N ASP A 148 14.90 -18.43 8.04
CA ASP A 148 16.20 -19.07 7.90
C ASP A 148 16.71 -18.96 6.46
N GLN A 149 17.91 -18.37 6.30
CA GLN A 149 18.57 -18.26 5.01
C GLN A 149 19.06 -19.59 4.45
N ARG A 150 19.23 -20.59 5.31
CA ARG A 150 19.73 -21.92 4.94
C ARG A 150 18.63 -22.96 4.81
N SER A 151 17.36 -22.54 4.95
CA SER A 151 16.20 -23.39 4.76
C SER A 151 16.30 -24.12 3.41
N ASN A 152 16.19 -25.44 3.45
CA ASN A 152 16.20 -26.32 2.29
C ASN A 152 14.80 -26.87 1.96
N VAL A 153 13.75 -26.27 2.53
CA VAL A 153 12.36 -26.69 2.30
C VAL A 153 12.03 -26.54 0.82
N TRP A 154 11.79 -27.66 0.13
CA TRP A 154 11.35 -27.63 -1.25
C TRP A 154 9.87 -27.19 -1.33
N ILE A 155 9.54 -26.28 -2.25
CA ILE A 155 8.18 -25.75 -2.39
C ILE A 155 7.58 -26.36 -3.65
N THR A 156 6.56 -27.20 -3.50
CA THR A 156 5.81 -27.71 -4.65
C THR A 156 4.70 -26.75 -5.03
N ILE A 157 4.52 -26.49 -6.33
CA ILE A 157 3.46 -25.60 -6.86
C ILE A 157 2.08 -26.03 -6.37
N ASP A 158 1.82 -27.34 -6.36
CA ASP A 158 0.57 -27.91 -5.86
C ASP A 158 0.28 -27.48 -4.42
N ALA A 159 1.30 -27.51 -3.54
CA ALA A 159 1.15 -27.09 -2.15
C ALA A 159 0.77 -25.61 -2.00
N LEU A 160 1.14 -24.75 -2.95
CA LEU A 160 0.75 -23.34 -2.97
C LEU A 160 -0.70 -23.17 -3.41
N ARG A 161 -1.11 -23.91 -4.44
CA ARG A 161 -2.48 -23.87 -4.98
C ARG A 161 -3.50 -24.34 -3.96
N PHE A 162 -3.16 -25.31 -3.11
CA PHE A 162 -4.04 -25.77 -2.04
C PHE A 162 -4.21 -24.79 -0.88
N GLN A 163 -3.35 -23.77 -0.76
CA GLN A 163 -3.38 -22.82 0.36
C GLN A 163 -4.18 -21.54 0.10
N ASN A 164 -4.77 -21.37 -1.10
CA ASN A 164 -5.50 -20.15 -1.48
C ASN A 164 -4.72 -18.85 -1.17
N LEU A 165 -3.41 -18.87 -1.41
CA LEU A 165 -2.54 -17.74 -1.12
C LEU A 165 -2.83 -16.56 -2.06
N PRO A 166 -2.78 -15.32 -1.58
CA PRO A 166 -2.77 -14.14 -2.45
C PRO A 166 -1.57 -14.18 -3.42
N ASP A 167 -1.72 -13.62 -4.63
CA ASP A 167 -0.67 -13.60 -5.68
C ASP A 167 0.71 -13.18 -5.15
N TYR A 168 0.75 -12.16 -4.29
CA TYR A 168 2.01 -11.62 -3.77
C TYR A 168 2.74 -12.61 -2.84
N ASN A 169 2.03 -13.54 -2.19
CA ASN A 169 2.65 -14.58 -1.37
C ASN A 169 3.39 -15.59 -2.25
N ILE A 170 2.87 -15.92 -3.43
CA ILE A 170 3.56 -16.78 -4.41
C ILE A 170 4.87 -16.10 -4.82
N PHE A 171 4.81 -14.80 -5.11
CA PHE A 171 6.01 -14.00 -5.39
C PHE A 171 7.01 -13.96 -4.22
N PHE A 172 6.55 -13.84 -2.97
CA PHE A 172 7.44 -13.91 -1.79
C PHE A 172 8.12 -15.26 -1.67
N LEU A 173 7.39 -16.35 -1.86
CA LEU A 173 7.95 -17.70 -1.75
C LEU A 173 9.00 -17.97 -2.83
N TYR A 174 8.77 -17.50 -4.05
CA TYR A 174 9.80 -17.47 -5.08
C TYR A 174 11.01 -16.63 -4.64
N ALA A 175 10.78 -15.39 -4.22
CA ALA A 175 11.84 -14.45 -3.84
C ALA A 175 12.69 -14.90 -2.64
N LEU A 176 12.11 -15.70 -1.74
CA LEU A 176 12.78 -16.23 -0.56
C LEU A 176 13.52 -17.54 -0.82
N SER A 177 13.04 -18.36 -1.78
CA SER A 177 13.59 -19.69 -2.07
C SER A 177 14.50 -19.75 -3.30
N CYS A 178 14.40 -18.77 -4.20
CA CYS A 178 14.99 -18.75 -5.54
C CYS A 178 14.69 -20.02 -6.38
N GLN A 179 13.61 -20.76 -6.10
CA GLN A 179 13.28 -21.98 -6.83
C GLN A 179 12.79 -21.66 -8.24
N THR A 180 13.44 -22.25 -9.24
CA THR A 180 13.13 -22.03 -10.67
C THR A 180 11.74 -22.51 -11.04
N ASP A 181 11.22 -23.54 -10.39
CA ASP A 181 9.86 -24.05 -10.66
C ASP A 181 8.79 -22.99 -10.37
N LEU A 182 9.03 -22.11 -9.40
CA LEU A 182 8.12 -21.01 -9.09
C LEU A 182 8.28 -19.83 -10.06
N GLN A 183 9.40 -19.73 -10.77
CA GLN A 183 9.68 -18.60 -11.68
C GLN A 183 8.63 -18.48 -12.79
N ASP A 184 8.14 -19.62 -13.27
CA ASP A 184 7.20 -19.71 -14.38
C ASP A 184 5.74 -19.46 -13.96
N GLU A 185 5.46 -19.33 -12.66
CA GLU A 185 4.11 -18.98 -12.20
C GLU A 185 3.74 -17.56 -12.68
N PRO A 186 2.52 -17.36 -13.25
CA PRO A 186 2.10 -16.07 -13.79
C PRO A 186 2.19 -14.92 -12.78
N GLU A 187 1.95 -15.19 -11.51
CA GLU A 187 2.03 -14.23 -10.41
C GLU A 187 3.46 -13.74 -10.20
N VAL A 188 4.46 -14.63 -10.30
CA VAL A 188 5.88 -14.26 -10.21
C VAL A 188 6.26 -13.39 -11.38
N SER A 189 5.93 -13.83 -12.61
CA SER A 189 6.21 -13.05 -13.82
C SER A 189 5.59 -11.65 -13.78
N LYS A 190 4.36 -11.54 -13.27
CA LYS A 190 3.67 -10.26 -13.04
C LYS A 190 4.46 -9.37 -12.09
N PHE A 191 4.84 -9.85 -10.91
CA PHE A 191 5.60 -9.05 -9.92
C PHE A 191 7.08 -8.81 -10.30
N LEU A 192 7.62 -9.49 -11.31
CA LEU A 192 8.91 -9.16 -11.92
C LEU A 192 8.82 -8.07 -13.01
N SER A 193 7.65 -7.47 -13.22
CA SER A 193 7.43 -6.39 -14.17
C SER A 193 7.20 -5.05 -13.47
N SER A 194 7.69 -3.96 -14.05
CA SER A 194 7.49 -2.59 -13.51
C SER A 194 6.05 -2.09 -13.60
N ASP A 195 5.18 -2.81 -14.32
CA ASP A 195 3.76 -2.50 -14.52
C ASP A 195 2.81 -3.40 -13.72
N ALA A 196 3.33 -4.28 -12.84
CA ALA A 196 2.54 -5.25 -12.06
C ALA A 196 1.34 -4.62 -11.32
N CYS A 197 1.55 -3.40 -10.82
CA CYS A 197 0.59 -2.63 -10.03
C CYS A 197 -0.20 -1.59 -10.85
N GLY A 198 -0.02 -1.59 -12.17
CA GLY A 198 -0.68 -0.71 -13.12
C GLY A 198 0.18 0.47 -13.56
N THR A 199 0.33 0.65 -14.87
CA THR A 199 1.14 1.70 -15.51
C THR A 199 0.39 3.00 -15.81
N ILE A 200 -0.94 3.02 -15.76
CA ILE A 200 -1.69 3.98 -16.56
C ILE A 200 -1.97 5.32 -15.87
N THR A 201 -1.87 5.44 -14.54
CA THR A 201 -1.99 6.75 -13.86
C THR A 201 -1.23 6.78 -12.53
N ARG A 202 -0.79 7.97 -12.09
CA ARG A 202 -0.28 8.25 -10.73
C ARG A 202 -1.25 7.86 -9.59
N LEU A 203 -2.40 7.28 -9.93
CA LEU A 203 -3.52 6.91 -9.07
C LEU A 203 -3.75 5.38 -9.03
N GLY A 204 -2.82 4.56 -9.54
CA GLY A 204 -2.89 3.09 -9.46
C GLY A 204 -3.12 2.57 -8.02
N PHE A 205 -2.54 3.28 -7.05
CA PHE A 205 -2.73 3.06 -5.62
C PHE A 205 -4.19 3.10 -5.13
N LEU A 206 -5.13 3.69 -5.91
CA LEU A 206 -6.55 3.67 -5.57
C LEU A 206 -7.17 2.28 -5.79
N ARG A 207 -6.65 1.49 -6.75
CA ARG A 207 -7.19 0.15 -7.04
C ARG A 207 -6.60 -0.90 -6.11
N ASN A 208 -5.31 -0.85 -5.85
CA ASN A 208 -4.62 -1.78 -4.96
C ASN A 208 -3.49 -1.05 -4.23
N PRO A 209 -3.78 -0.44 -3.06
CA PRO A 209 -2.84 0.46 -2.39
C PRO A 209 -1.58 -0.20 -1.83
N ALA A 210 -1.60 -1.52 -1.69
CA ALA A 210 -0.52 -2.34 -1.15
C ALA A 210 0.25 -3.12 -2.24
N CYS A 211 -0.10 -2.94 -3.52
CA CYS A 211 0.55 -3.70 -4.58
C CYS A 211 2.04 -3.35 -4.69
N GLU A 212 2.37 -2.06 -4.79
CA GLU A 212 3.76 -1.64 -4.98
C GLU A 212 4.62 -1.97 -3.75
N THR A 213 4.04 -1.86 -2.54
CA THR A 213 4.72 -2.21 -1.30
C THR A 213 4.99 -3.70 -1.19
N HIS A 214 4.03 -4.55 -1.55
CA HIS A 214 4.26 -6.00 -1.63
C HIS A 214 5.30 -6.32 -2.70
N GLN A 215 5.21 -5.74 -3.89
CA GLN A 215 6.21 -5.95 -4.94
C GLN A 215 7.62 -5.57 -4.45
N LEU A 216 7.78 -4.43 -3.79
CA LEU A 216 9.07 -4.02 -3.24
C LEU A 216 9.58 -4.98 -2.17
N ILE A 217 8.73 -5.47 -1.25
CA ILE A 217 9.12 -6.47 -0.25
C ILE A 217 9.69 -7.74 -0.92
N GLY A 218 8.99 -8.27 -1.93
CA GLY A 218 9.46 -9.47 -2.63
C GLY A 218 10.77 -9.22 -3.38
N LEU A 219 10.92 -8.09 -4.07
CA LEU A 219 12.19 -7.72 -4.71
C LEU A 219 13.34 -7.57 -3.69
N ARG A 220 13.05 -7.09 -2.49
CA ARG A 220 14.03 -7.00 -1.39
C ARG A 220 14.43 -8.37 -0.87
N PHE A 221 13.50 -9.32 -0.78
CA PHE A 221 13.85 -10.71 -0.52
C PHE A 221 14.76 -11.27 -1.61
N MET A 222 14.47 -11.03 -2.89
CA MET A 222 15.35 -11.46 -3.99
C MET A 222 16.76 -10.89 -3.86
N GLN A 223 16.91 -9.60 -3.54
CA GLN A 223 18.23 -8.98 -3.33
C GLN A 223 18.98 -9.62 -2.16
N GLN A 224 18.30 -9.92 -1.05
CA GLN A 224 18.90 -10.57 0.12
C GLN A 224 19.32 -12.01 -0.18
N ARG A 225 18.61 -12.69 -1.08
CA ARG A 225 18.86 -14.08 -1.46
C ARG A 225 19.79 -14.24 -2.66
N GLY A 226 20.07 -13.16 -3.40
CA GLY A 226 20.82 -13.23 -4.65
C GLY A 226 20.07 -14.01 -5.73
N CYS A 227 18.74 -13.93 -5.77
CA CYS A 227 17.97 -14.57 -6.84
C CYS A 227 18.11 -13.77 -8.16
N GLN A 228 18.26 -14.48 -9.30
CA GLN A 228 18.17 -13.94 -10.66
C GLN A 228 19.18 -12.82 -11.01
N ASP A 229 18.90 -12.12 -12.13
CA ASP A 229 19.55 -10.90 -12.59
C ASP A 229 19.47 -9.78 -11.54
N GLU A 230 20.60 -9.60 -10.84
CA GLU A 230 20.80 -8.57 -9.83
C GLU A 230 20.56 -7.16 -10.40
N ALA A 231 21.01 -6.88 -11.62
CA ALA A 231 20.90 -5.56 -12.25
C ALA A 231 19.43 -5.22 -12.56
N ARG A 232 18.66 -6.20 -13.05
CA ARG A 232 17.21 -6.06 -13.22
C ARG A 232 16.52 -5.82 -11.89
N THR A 233 16.87 -6.57 -10.85
CA THR A 233 16.26 -6.45 -9.53
C THR A 233 16.53 -5.07 -8.91
N ILE A 234 17.76 -4.55 -9.00
CA ILE A 234 18.11 -3.19 -8.55
C ILE A 234 17.26 -2.13 -9.29
N THR A 235 17.09 -2.29 -10.60
CA THR A 235 16.30 -1.36 -11.42
C THR A 235 14.82 -1.37 -11.01
N LEU A 236 14.25 -2.56 -10.77
CA LEU A 236 12.87 -2.69 -10.30
C LEU A 236 12.69 -2.11 -8.90
N VAL A 237 13.62 -2.36 -7.97
CA VAL A 237 13.60 -1.78 -6.63
C VAL A 237 13.59 -0.26 -6.68
N LYS A 238 14.47 0.36 -7.49
CA LYS A 238 14.48 1.81 -7.67
C LYS A 238 13.15 2.33 -8.24
N THR A 239 12.62 1.64 -9.24
CA THR A 239 11.33 1.97 -9.87
C THR A 239 10.19 1.92 -8.84
N MET A 240 10.13 0.89 -8.02
CA MET A 240 9.12 0.76 -6.96
C MET A 240 9.28 1.84 -5.89
N GLN A 241 10.51 2.18 -5.50
CA GLN A 241 10.78 3.28 -4.57
C GLN A 241 10.27 4.63 -5.11
N ASP A 242 10.48 4.90 -6.41
CA ASP A 242 9.96 6.09 -7.09
C ASP A 242 8.42 6.12 -7.11
N GLN A 243 7.79 4.99 -7.46
CA GLN A 243 6.34 4.86 -7.51
C GLN A 243 5.70 5.00 -6.13
N ILE A 244 6.25 4.35 -5.10
CA ILE A 244 5.77 4.43 -3.72
C ILE A 244 5.90 5.84 -3.16
N ALA A 245 7.05 6.50 -3.38
CA ALA A 245 7.25 7.88 -2.96
C ALA A 245 6.23 8.80 -3.62
N THR A 246 6.02 8.66 -4.94
CA THR A 246 5.03 9.43 -5.69
C THR A 246 3.61 9.16 -5.17
N ALA A 247 3.20 7.91 -5.02
CA ALA A 247 1.87 7.56 -4.51
C ALA A 247 1.61 8.16 -3.12
N SER A 248 2.64 8.17 -2.26
CA SER A 248 2.56 8.74 -0.90
C SER A 248 2.37 10.26 -0.88
N GLU A 249 2.75 10.97 -1.96
CA GLU A 249 2.45 12.40 -2.08
C GLU A 249 0.97 12.65 -2.39
N TRP A 250 0.34 11.80 -3.20
CA TRP A 250 -1.02 12.00 -3.70
C TRP A 250 -2.09 11.30 -2.87
N ASP A 251 -1.71 10.47 -1.91
CA ASP A 251 -2.67 9.70 -1.11
C ASP A 251 -3.44 10.61 -0.14
N PHE A 252 -4.72 10.84 -0.43
CA PHE A 252 -5.60 11.65 0.40
C PHE A 252 -6.04 10.95 1.70
N ARG A 253 -5.81 9.64 1.80
CA ARG A 253 -6.12 8.87 3.00
C ARG A 253 -5.07 9.21 4.05
N GLY A 254 -5.47 9.42 5.30
CA GLY A 254 -4.53 9.69 6.39
C GLY A 254 -3.77 8.42 6.79
N VAL A 255 -3.53 8.20 8.08
CA VAL A 255 -2.66 7.08 8.47
C VAL A 255 -3.48 5.81 8.67
N VAL A 256 -3.48 4.98 7.64
CA VAL A 256 -3.95 3.59 7.69
C VAL A 256 -2.82 2.63 7.29
N ASP A 257 -3.10 1.34 7.20
CA ASP A 257 -2.13 0.27 6.92
C ASP A 257 -1.11 0.61 5.82
N PHE A 258 -1.58 0.85 4.59
CA PHE A 258 -0.68 1.08 3.46
C PHE A 258 0.18 2.35 3.58
N ASN A 259 -0.21 3.39 4.35
CA ASN A 259 0.64 4.56 4.55
C ASN A 259 1.84 4.22 5.43
N ILE A 260 1.62 3.43 6.49
CA ILE A 260 2.70 2.91 7.33
C ILE A 260 3.57 1.97 6.50
N GLN A 261 2.94 1.07 5.74
CA GLN A 261 3.64 0.11 4.89
C GLN A 261 4.55 0.79 3.85
N ARG A 262 4.11 1.88 3.21
CA ARG A 262 4.93 2.63 2.24
C ARG A 262 6.18 3.25 2.86
N ALA A 263 6.02 3.92 4.00
CA ALA A 263 7.17 4.45 4.73
C ALA A 263 8.10 3.32 5.19
N LEU A 264 7.53 2.22 5.67
CA LEU A 264 8.27 1.02 6.08
C LEU A 264 9.13 0.46 4.95
N VAL A 265 8.56 0.18 3.78
CA VAL A 265 9.32 -0.44 2.69
C VAL A 265 10.34 0.51 2.07
N LEU A 266 10.10 1.83 2.09
CA LEU A 266 11.13 2.80 1.71
C LEU A 266 12.29 2.77 2.71
N ALA A 267 12.02 2.68 4.02
CA ALA A 267 13.06 2.59 5.03
C ALA A 267 13.84 1.27 4.96
N GLU A 268 13.14 0.14 4.83
CA GLU A 268 13.75 -1.20 4.74
C GLU A 268 14.64 -1.31 3.50
N SER A 269 14.20 -0.76 2.37
CA SER A 269 14.94 -0.81 1.11
C SER A 269 16.10 0.18 1.02
N GLY A 270 16.45 0.88 2.10
CA GLY A 270 17.53 1.85 2.15
C GLY A 270 17.21 3.20 1.52
N SER A 271 15.94 3.45 1.17
CA SER A 271 15.45 4.71 0.59
C SER A 271 14.81 5.64 1.64
N SER A 272 15.34 5.64 2.87
CA SER A 272 14.83 6.50 3.96
C SER A 272 14.86 7.99 3.62
N ASN A 273 15.77 8.44 2.75
CA ASN A 273 15.86 9.81 2.26
C ASN A 273 14.64 10.25 1.43
N ARG A 274 13.87 9.31 0.88
CA ARG A 274 12.62 9.59 0.15
C ARG A 274 11.42 9.75 1.08
N ILE A 275 11.55 9.37 2.35
CA ILE A 275 10.48 9.50 3.33
C ILE A 275 10.41 10.95 3.79
N LYS A 276 9.31 11.63 3.48
CA LYS A 276 9.12 13.01 3.91
C LYS A 276 8.93 13.07 5.44
N PRO A 277 9.53 14.06 6.14
CA PRO A 277 9.34 14.27 7.57
C PRO A 277 7.86 14.26 8.02
N ARG A 278 6.99 14.86 7.20
CA ARG A 278 5.55 14.95 7.45
C ARG A 278 4.86 13.58 7.52
N TRP A 279 5.33 12.59 6.76
CA TRP A 279 4.78 11.24 6.77
C TRP A 279 5.10 10.56 8.10
N VAL A 280 6.36 10.62 8.55
CA VAL A 280 6.78 10.04 9.84
C VAL A 280 6.04 10.71 10.99
N ARG A 281 5.92 12.05 10.98
CA ARG A 281 5.13 12.79 11.97
C ARG A 281 3.68 12.32 12.02
N SER A 282 3.03 12.23 10.86
CA SER A 282 1.64 11.77 10.80
C SER A 282 1.50 10.35 11.36
N ILE A 283 2.44 9.44 11.06
CA ILE A 283 2.44 8.07 11.59
C ILE A 283 2.60 8.07 13.12
N ILE A 284 3.51 8.88 13.67
CA ILE A 284 3.68 9.03 15.13
C ILE A 284 2.39 9.57 15.76
N ASP A 285 1.81 10.63 15.20
CA ASP A 285 0.60 11.28 15.71
C ASP A 285 -0.63 10.36 15.65
N ALA A 286 -0.64 9.40 14.72
CA ALA A 286 -1.71 8.42 14.58
C ALA A 286 -1.63 7.25 15.58
N GLN A 287 -0.49 7.07 16.28
CA GLN A 287 -0.33 6.04 17.29
C GLN A 287 -1.33 6.28 18.42
N LYS A 288 -2.08 5.24 18.81
CA LYS A 288 -3.08 5.35 19.86
C LYS A 288 -2.41 5.40 21.23
N ALA A 289 -3.18 5.85 22.23
CA ALA A 289 -2.70 5.96 23.61
C ALA A 289 -2.18 4.63 24.19
N ASN A 290 -2.70 3.48 23.73
CA ASN A 290 -2.21 2.15 24.12
C ASN A 290 -0.97 1.68 23.35
N GLY A 291 -0.42 2.51 22.45
CA GLY A 291 0.80 2.26 21.68
C GLY A 291 0.63 1.57 20.33
N GLY A 292 -0.57 1.10 19.98
CA GLY A 292 -0.81 0.45 18.70
C GLY A 292 -1.29 1.42 17.62
N TRP A 293 -1.27 0.97 16.36
CA TRP A 293 -1.88 1.67 15.23
C TRP A 293 -3.13 0.96 14.77
N ALA A 294 -4.15 1.71 14.39
CA ALA A 294 -5.38 1.17 13.82
C ALA A 294 -5.30 1.16 12.30
N ASP A 295 -5.99 0.21 11.67
CA ASP A 295 -6.25 0.23 10.23
C ASP A 295 -7.46 1.12 9.87
N PHE A 296 -7.51 2.31 10.49
CA PHE A 296 -8.61 3.25 10.36
C PHE A 296 -8.20 4.68 10.75
N ASP A 297 -8.40 5.62 9.82
CA ASP A 297 -8.11 7.05 9.99
C ASP A 297 -9.44 7.83 10.11
N PRO A 298 -9.79 8.31 11.33
CA PRO A 298 -11.06 9.01 11.55
C PRO A 298 -11.05 10.39 10.89
N ILE A 299 -12.10 10.69 10.13
CA ILE A 299 -12.34 12.00 9.50
C ILE A 299 -13.31 12.82 10.35
N LEU A 300 -14.41 12.19 10.79
CA LEU A 300 -15.47 12.84 11.55
C LEU A 300 -15.92 11.94 12.70
N SER A 301 -15.82 12.43 13.93
CA SER A 301 -16.36 11.74 15.11
C SER A 301 -17.89 11.75 15.07
N LEU A 302 -18.50 10.58 15.34
CA LEU A 302 -19.95 10.38 15.39
C LEU A 302 -20.48 10.19 16.83
N GLY A 303 -19.60 10.29 17.83
CA GLY A 303 -19.92 10.01 19.24
C GLY A 303 -19.66 8.54 19.62
N GLN A 304 -19.63 8.25 20.93
CA GLN A 304 -19.42 6.89 21.49
C GLN A 304 -18.14 6.15 21.00
N GLY A 305 -17.17 6.91 20.49
CA GLY A 305 -15.94 6.38 19.92
C GLY A 305 -16.04 5.92 18.47
N ASP A 306 -17.21 6.01 17.84
CA ASP A 306 -17.39 5.80 16.41
C ASP A 306 -16.98 7.04 15.62
N ALA A 307 -16.46 6.82 14.42
CA ALA A 307 -16.13 7.86 13.48
C ALA A 307 -16.45 7.40 12.05
N LEU A 308 -16.78 8.34 11.18
CA LEU A 308 -16.65 8.17 9.74
C LEU A 308 -15.16 8.38 9.40
N GLY A 309 -14.56 7.46 8.66
CA GLY A 309 -13.13 7.50 8.38
C GLY A 309 -12.72 6.64 7.20
N TRP A 310 -11.44 6.74 6.85
CA TRP A 310 -10.81 5.87 5.88
C TRP A 310 -10.45 4.56 6.55
N SER A 311 -10.86 3.43 5.99
CA SER A 311 -10.36 2.12 6.41
C SER A 311 -9.23 1.67 5.50
N GLY A 312 -8.39 0.76 5.97
CA GLY A 312 -7.51 0.01 5.07
C GLY A 312 -8.26 -0.91 4.13
N TRP A 313 -7.47 -1.61 3.33
CA TRP A 313 -7.94 -2.54 2.31
C TRP A 313 -8.03 -3.96 2.91
N SER A 314 -8.99 -4.20 3.80
CA SER A 314 -9.27 -5.53 4.34
C SER A 314 -10.66 -6.02 3.91
N GLY A 315 -10.69 -7.02 3.03
CA GLY A 315 -11.89 -7.79 2.66
C GLY A 315 -12.67 -7.33 1.42
N TRP A 316 -13.87 -7.90 1.26
CA TRP A 316 -14.75 -7.75 0.09
C TRP A 316 -15.42 -6.36 -0.03
N ARG A 317 -15.47 -5.62 1.08
CA ARG A 317 -16.02 -4.26 1.12
C ARG A 317 -14.93 -3.26 0.73
N LYS A 318 -14.76 -3.08 -0.57
CA LYS A 318 -13.86 -2.09 -1.20
C LYS A 318 -14.31 -0.63 -0.99
N THR A 319 -15.03 -0.34 0.09
CA THR A 319 -15.52 1.00 0.38
C THR A 319 -14.46 1.75 1.17
N PHE A 320 -13.90 2.78 0.55
CA PHE A 320 -12.87 3.64 1.14
C PHE A 320 -13.33 4.33 2.44
N LEU A 321 -14.62 4.66 2.54
CA LEU A 321 -15.21 5.28 3.72
C LEU A 321 -16.03 4.27 4.51
N GLN A 322 -15.77 4.17 5.81
CA GLN A 322 -16.49 3.31 6.73
C GLN A 322 -16.82 4.05 8.02
N ILE A 323 -17.88 3.58 8.70
CA ILE A 323 -18.17 3.98 10.07
C ILE A 323 -17.60 2.89 10.99
N GLY A 324 -16.74 3.27 11.93
CA GLY A 324 -16.15 2.33 12.86
C GLY A 324 -15.33 3.00 13.95
N LYS A 325 -14.73 2.16 14.81
CA LYS A 325 -13.82 2.60 15.87
C LYS A 325 -12.39 2.37 15.44
N PRO A 326 -11.48 3.34 15.61
CA PRO A 326 -10.07 3.14 15.32
C PRO A 326 -9.42 2.22 16.35
N LYS A 327 -9.53 0.91 16.13
CA LYS A 327 -8.96 -0.13 17.01
C LYS A 327 -7.60 -0.56 16.49
N PRO A 328 -6.55 -0.48 17.32
CA PRO A 328 -5.27 -1.07 16.95
C PRO A 328 -5.34 -2.56 16.70
N ASN A 329 -4.54 -3.05 15.76
CA ASN A 329 -4.42 -4.47 15.45
C ASN A 329 -2.94 -4.86 15.24
N PHE A 330 -2.69 -6.16 15.17
CA PHE A 330 -1.34 -6.68 15.03
C PHE A 330 -0.69 -6.27 13.70
N HIS A 331 -1.43 -6.32 12.59
CA HIS A 331 -0.93 -5.97 11.26
C HIS A 331 -0.29 -4.58 11.23
N THR A 332 -1.07 -3.54 11.50
CA THR A 332 -0.60 -2.15 11.46
C THR A 332 0.42 -1.85 12.54
N THR A 333 0.32 -2.53 13.70
CA THR A 333 1.26 -2.32 14.81
C THR A 333 2.62 -2.98 14.58
N ALA A 334 2.68 -4.14 13.93
CA ALA A 334 3.93 -4.78 13.52
C ALA A 334 4.68 -3.91 12.49
N GLN A 335 3.95 -3.38 11.50
CA GLN A 335 4.54 -2.46 10.52
C GLN A 335 5.08 -1.18 11.17
N GLY A 336 4.28 -0.55 12.06
CA GLY A 336 4.69 0.64 12.79
C GLY A 336 5.90 0.40 13.69
N LEU A 337 5.91 -0.72 14.42
CA LEU A 337 7.05 -1.13 15.24
C LEU A 337 8.33 -1.28 14.41
N TYR A 338 8.24 -1.92 13.24
CA TYR A 338 9.41 -2.16 12.41
C TYR A 338 9.92 -0.89 11.75
N LEU A 339 9.03 -0.03 11.26
CA LEU A 339 9.40 1.30 10.76
C LEU A 339 10.14 2.10 11.83
N MET A 340 9.58 2.21 13.04
CA MET A 340 10.24 2.97 14.11
C MET A 340 11.58 2.36 14.53
N SER A 341 11.72 1.03 14.45
CA SER A 341 12.99 0.35 14.72
C SER A 341 14.05 0.66 13.67
N LEU A 342 13.69 0.66 12.38
CA LEU A 342 14.56 1.04 11.26
C LEU A 342 15.02 2.50 11.38
N LEU A 343 14.08 3.43 11.64
CA LEU A 343 14.39 4.85 11.77
C LEU A 343 15.26 5.13 13.00
N ALA A 344 14.99 4.49 14.15
CA ALA A 344 15.81 4.64 15.35
C ALA A 344 17.25 4.15 15.13
N ALA A 345 17.43 3.01 14.43
CA ALA A 345 18.75 2.48 14.13
C ALA A 345 19.56 3.42 13.21
N HIS A 346 18.89 4.08 12.26
CA HIS A 346 19.54 5.04 11.35
C HIS A 346 20.02 6.31 12.07
N VAL A 347 19.24 6.83 13.02
CA VAL A 347 19.59 8.05 13.76
C VAL A 347 20.70 7.80 14.80
N SER A 348 20.86 6.57 15.28
CA SER A 348 21.89 6.20 16.25
C SER A 348 23.21 5.73 15.63
N GLY A 349 23.25 5.46 14.33
CA GLY A 349 24.48 5.05 13.65
C GLY A 349 25.44 6.23 13.45
N PRO A 350 26.77 6.00 13.41
CA PRO A 350 27.68 6.99 12.83
C PRO A 350 27.16 7.34 11.42
N THR A 351 27.17 8.64 11.08
CA THR A 351 26.76 9.10 9.75
C THR A 351 27.43 8.22 8.70
N PRO A 352 26.67 7.50 7.85
CA PRO A 352 27.28 6.61 6.88
C PRO A 352 28.26 7.40 6.02
N ASP A 353 29.52 6.99 6.02
CA ASP A 353 30.41 7.29 4.90
C ASP A 353 29.75 6.66 3.67
N ASP A 354 29.21 7.51 2.79
CA ASP A 354 28.32 7.21 1.65
C ASP A 354 28.98 6.27 0.60
N SER A 355 30.18 5.78 0.87
CA SER A 355 30.99 4.92 0.00
C SER A 355 30.97 3.43 0.35
N ARG A 356 30.42 3.00 1.50
CA ARG A 356 30.47 1.58 1.92
C ARG A 356 29.18 1.06 2.55
N ASN A 357 28.18 0.70 1.75
CA ASN A 357 27.34 -0.47 2.08
C ASN A 357 26.50 -1.04 0.92
N PRO A 358 26.79 -2.29 0.48
CA PRO A 358 25.71 -3.20 0.10
C PRO A 358 25.73 -4.53 0.87
N LYS A 359 26.64 -4.74 1.82
CA LYS A 359 26.65 -5.95 2.65
C LYS A 359 26.12 -5.64 4.04
N ARG A 360 24.79 -5.68 4.17
CA ARG A 360 24.14 -5.73 5.48
C ARG A 360 24.75 -6.91 6.24
N ILE A 361 25.36 -6.57 7.37
CA ILE A 361 25.74 -7.42 8.52
C ILE A 361 25.33 -8.88 8.30
N SER A 362 26.32 -9.73 7.98
CA SER A 362 26.18 -11.17 8.11
C SER A 362 25.84 -11.46 9.57
N LEU A 363 24.59 -11.79 9.84
CA LEU A 363 24.17 -12.42 11.09
C LEU A 363 24.67 -13.87 11.01
N GLU A 364 25.93 -14.07 11.37
CA GLU A 364 26.45 -15.39 11.77
C GLU A 364 26.02 -15.73 13.19
#